data_AF-A0A0D6P9A5-F1
#
_entry.id   AF-A0A0D6P9A5-F1
#
_cell.length_a   1.000
_cell.length_b   1.000
_cell.length_c   1.000
_cell.angle_alpha   90.00
_cell.angle_beta   90.00
_cell.angle_gamma   90.00
#
_symmetry.space_group_name_H-M   'P 1'
#
loop_
_entity.id
_entity.type
_entity.pdbx_description
1 polymer ?
#
loop_
_entity_poly.entity_id
_entity_poly.type
_entity_poly.pdbx_seq_one_letter_code
_entity_poly.pdbx_strand_id
1 'polypeptide(L)'
;MFAPLQALAEPGPAGQPPVLRIQNTLAGAYGTVAGIDSAKDPGVAAQTLAAQVISGQSTDALLGLRVQAASLPRPISDVMRELYSSIWSALLQLAAAQLQSVWARDVDSVCQQTIAGRYPFASLDAASGAPDVALADFAAFFGRGGVMDKFVTTNLALFTQPGASGDLVLATDDGISLNISRTALDQINRARRIRNLFFGTDGNPSLRFFVQPAYLDPRATTATLTFDKTAIRNRHDPPVTTQVQWPSLDSSGAASFSLVTVGGQTPEIVTAGPWAMFRLLAQAERVPGAPGEQTVTFTLAGLRSSWTLRGGSVLSPLTNPNVLGFRCVPRL
;
A
#
# COMPACT_ATOMS: atom_id res chain seq x y z
N MET A 1 -27.76 45.98 15.66
CA MET A 1 -26.81 45.21 14.84
C MET A 1 -25.47 44.96 15.55
N PHE A 2 -24.92 45.92 16.32
CA PHE A 2 -23.64 45.77 17.03
C PHE A 2 -23.71 45.25 18.48
N ALA A 3 -24.91 45.05 19.05
CA ALA A 3 -25.08 44.62 20.44
C ALA A 3 -24.28 43.34 20.80
N PRO A 4 -24.18 42.31 19.94
CA PRO A 4 -23.32 41.15 20.21
C PRO A 4 -21.82 41.47 20.29
N LEU A 5 -21.36 42.49 19.55
CA LEU A 5 -19.96 42.93 19.57
C LEU A 5 -19.65 43.81 20.78
N GLN A 6 -20.60 44.65 21.19
CA GLN A 6 -20.49 45.47 22.41
C GLN A 6 -20.41 44.58 23.66
N ALA A 7 -21.18 43.49 23.71
CA ALA A 7 -21.14 42.51 24.79
C ALA A 7 -19.77 41.81 24.97
N LEU A 8 -18.85 41.90 24.00
CA LEU A 8 -17.49 41.37 24.14
C LEU A 8 -16.57 42.26 24.97
N ALA A 9 -16.87 43.56 25.05
CA ALA A 9 -16.11 44.54 25.82
C ALA A 9 -16.66 44.73 27.25
N GLU A 10 -17.89 44.29 27.50
CA GLU A 10 -18.53 44.38 28.81
C GLU A 10 -18.10 43.21 29.72
N PRO A 11 -17.90 43.44 31.03
CA PRO A 11 -17.59 42.38 31.98
C PRO A 11 -18.72 41.35 32.03
N GLY A 12 -18.40 40.08 31.79
CA GLY A 12 -19.36 38.98 31.96
C GLY A 12 -19.60 38.62 33.44
N PRO A 13 -20.39 37.57 33.72
CA PRO A 13 -20.67 37.09 35.08
C PRO A 13 -19.41 36.70 35.89
N ALA A 14 -18.31 36.39 35.21
CA ALA A 14 -17.01 36.07 35.79
C ALA A 14 -16.09 37.29 35.98
N GLY A 15 -16.57 38.51 35.73
CA GLY A 15 -15.84 39.77 35.98
C GLY A 15 -14.81 40.18 34.92
N GLN A 16 -14.48 39.32 33.95
CA GLN A 16 -13.61 39.65 32.82
C GLN A 16 -14.39 39.76 31.51
N PRO A 17 -14.10 40.77 30.66
CA PRO A 17 -14.74 40.88 29.36
C PRO A 17 -14.25 39.78 28.39
N PRO A 18 -15.14 39.20 27.58
CA PRO A 18 -14.79 38.16 26.60
C PRO A 18 -13.62 38.50 25.67
N VAL A 19 -13.39 39.79 25.38
CA VAL A 19 -12.29 40.26 24.54
C VAL A 19 -10.91 39.88 25.08
N LEU A 20 -10.71 39.87 26.41
CA LEU A 20 -9.43 39.46 27.02
C LEU A 20 -9.17 37.97 26.80
N ARG A 21 -10.22 37.14 26.82
CA ARG A 21 -10.12 35.72 26.52
C ARG A 21 -9.70 35.49 25.07
N ILE A 22 -10.25 36.26 24.13
CA ILE A 22 -9.86 36.21 22.71
C ILE A 22 -8.38 36.60 22.56
N GLN A 23 -7.95 37.70 23.18
CA GLN A 23 -6.55 38.15 23.14
C GLN A 23 -5.59 37.09 23.70
N ASN A 24 -5.91 36.48 24.83
CA ASN A 24 -5.09 35.42 25.43
C ASN A 24 -4.99 34.19 24.53
N THR A 25 -6.07 33.85 23.82
CA THR A 25 -6.10 32.70 22.90
C THR A 25 -5.24 32.97 21.66
N LEU A 26 -5.32 34.20 21.12
CA LEU A 26 -4.47 34.64 20.01
C LEU A 26 -2.99 34.66 20.40
N ALA A 27 -2.67 35.20 21.59
CA ALA A 27 -1.31 35.22 22.12
C ALA A 27 -0.77 33.79 22.35
N GLY A 28 -1.61 32.89 22.87
CA GLY A 28 -1.28 31.48 23.02
C GLY A 28 -0.99 30.80 21.68
N ALA A 29 -1.86 30.99 20.68
CA ALA A 29 -1.68 30.42 19.35
C ALA A 29 -0.41 30.95 18.67
N TYR A 30 -0.10 32.24 18.81
CA TYR A 30 1.16 32.81 18.36
C TYR A 30 2.35 32.16 19.07
N GLY A 31 2.28 31.98 20.40
CA GLY A 31 3.30 31.31 21.18
C GLY A 31 3.56 29.88 20.71
N THR A 32 2.51 29.12 20.39
CA THR A 32 2.62 27.76 19.83
C THR A 32 3.33 27.76 18.49
N VAL A 33 2.95 28.65 17.57
CA VAL A 33 3.59 28.77 16.25
C VAL A 33 5.05 29.19 16.39
N ALA A 34 5.35 30.19 17.24
CA ALA A 34 6.70 30.65 17.50
C ALA A 34 7.57 29.55 18.16
N GLY A 35 6.99 28.73 19.03
CA GLY A 35 7.67 27.58 19.64
C GLY A 35 8.06 26.52 18.62
N ILE A 36 7.23 26.29 17.60
CA ILE A 36 7.54 25.37 16.50
C ILE A 36 8.63 25.94 15.59
N ASP A 37 8.52 27.22 15.23
CA ASP A 37 9.49 27.89 14.37
C ASP A 37 10.89 27.95 15.01
N SER A 38 10.95 28.15 16.33
CA SER A 38 12.20 28.17 17.10
C SER A 38 12.72 26.79 17.52
N ALA A 39 11.99 25.71 17.23
CA ALA A 39 12.40 24.37 17.58
C ALA A 39 13.65 23.93 16.81
N LYS A 40 14.45 23.02 17.39
CA LYS A 40 15.60 22.42 16.71
C LYS A 40 15.21 21.74 15.39
N ASP A 41 14.02 21.13 15.37
CA ASP A 41 13.40 20.53 14.18
C ASP A 41 11.93 20.95 14.14
N PRO A 42 11.59 22.03 13.40
CA PRO A 42 10.22 22.50 13.27
C PRO A 42 9.28 21.45 12.66
N GLY A 43 9.79 20.57 11.80
CA GLY A 43 9.00 19.51 11.17
C GLY A 43 8.54 18.46 12.18
N VAL A 44 9.44 17.99 13.04
CA VAL A 44 9.12 17.06 14.14
C VAL A 44 8.18 17.71 15.15
N ALA A 45 8.42 18.97 15.51
CA ALA A 45 7.54 19.71 16.43
C ALA A 45 6.13 19.85 15.85
N ALA A 46 6.01 20.24 14.58
CA ALA A 46 4.74 20.34 13.88
C ALA A 46 4.03 18.98 13.75
N GLN A 47 4.75 17.92 13.41
CA GLN A 47 4.19 16.55 13.33
C GLN A 47 3.64 16.10 14.69
N THR A 48 4.37 16.36 15.77
CA THR A 48 3.96 16.00 17.14
C THR A 48 2.68 16.74 17.54
N LEU A 49 2.63 18.05 17.30
CA LEU A 49 1.44 18.83 17.60
C LEU A 49 0.25 18.40 16.73
N ALA A 50 0.46 18.18 15.43
CA ALA A 50 -0.59 17.72 14.53
C ALA A 50 -1.16 16.35 14.98
N ALA A 51 -0.29 15.43 15.39
CA ALA A 51 -0.70 14.15 15.97
C ALA A 51 -1.55 14.32 17.23
N GLN A 52 -1.18 15.22 18.14
CA GLN A 52 -1.95 15.53 19.36
C GLN A 52 -3.31 16.15 19.05
N VAL A 53 -3.38 17.06 18.07
CA VAL A 53 -4.65 17.68 17.64
C VAL A 53 -5.58 16.61 17.08
N ILE A 54 -5.08 15.75 16.18
CA ILE A 54 -5.89 14.70 15.54
C ILE A 54 -6.33 13.63 16.54
N SER A 55 -5.47 13.25 17.49
CA SER A 55 -5.82 12.28 18.53
C SER A 55 -6.77 12.82 19.61
N GLY A 56 -7.12 14.11 19.55
CA GLY A 56 -7.94 14.79 20.56
C GLY A 56 -7.25 14.99 21.91
N GLN A 57 -5.92 14.82 21.96
CA GLN A 57 -5.11 14.94 23.17
C GLN A 57 -4.50 16.33 23.33
N SER A 58 -4.56 17.18 22.30
CA SER A 58 -4.09 18.55 22.39
C SER A 58 -4.95 19.33 23.38
N THR A 59 -4.30 20.12 24.23
CA THR A 59 -4.92 21.15 25.07
C THR A 59 -4.41 22.53 24.66
N ASP A 60 -3.83 22.62 23.46
CA ASP A 60 -3.13 23.79 22.97
C ASP A 60 -4.10 24.94 22.63
N ALA A 61 -3.59 26.16 22.67
CA ALA A 61 -4.30 27.38 22.29
C ALA A 61 -4.88 27.31 20.86
N LEU A 62 -4.33 26.48 19.98
CA LEU A 62 -4.89 26.22 18.65
C LEU A 62 -6.30 25.60 18.71
N LEU A 63 -6.52 24.60 19.56
CA LEU A 63 -7.88 24.08 19.77
C LEU A 63 -8.76 25.11 20.48
N GLY A 64 -8.16 25.92 21.36
CA GLY A 64 -8.81 27.08 21.96
C GLY A 64 -9.38 28.05 20.92
N LEU A 65 -8.65 28.33 19.84
CA LEU A 65 -9.14 29.18 18.73
C LEU A 65 -10.40 28.60 18.11
N ARG A 66 -10.38 27.31 17.75
CA ARG A 66 -11.51 26.62 17.10
C ARG A 66 -12.75 26.61 18.00
N VAL A 67 -12.58 26.21 19.26
CA VAL A 67 -13.68 26.12 20.23
C VAL A 67 -14.28 27.49 20.52
N GLN A 68 -13.45 28.52 20.71
CA GLN A 68 -13.95 29.86 20.99
C GLN A 68 -14.64 30.49 19.78
N ALA A 69 -14.11 30.28 18.57
CA ALA A 69 -14.71 30.82 17.35
C ALA A 69 -16.17 30.39 17.16
N ALA A 70 -16.55 29.19 17.62
CA ALA A 70 -17.94 28.72 17.56
C ALA A 70 -18.92 29.53 18.42
N SER A 71 -18.43 30.18 19.49
CA SER A 71 -19.25 30.95 20.43
C SER A 71 -19.31 32.44 20.14
N LEU A 72 -18.55 32.93 19.17
CA LEU A 72 -18.39 34.36 18.90
C LEU A 72 -19.34 34.87 17.81
N PRO A 73 -19.81 36.12 17.90
CA PRO A 73 -20.58 36.74 16.84
C PRO A 73 -19.70 37.03 15.62
N ARG A 74 -20.33 37.07 14.44
CA ARG A 74 -19.68 37.59 13.23
C ARG A 74 -19.35 39.09 13.39
N PRO A 75 -18.23 39.56 12.82
CA PRO A 75 -17.28 38.86 11.93
C PRO A 75 -16.14 38.12 12.66
N ILE A 76 -16.04 38.23 13.98
CA ILE A 76 -14.88 37.72 14.75
C ILE A 76 -14.77 36.20 14.65
N SER A 77 -15.91 35.48 14.67
CA SER A 77 -15.92 34.03 14.48
C SER A 77 -15.33 33.59 13.14
N ASP A 78 -15.62 34.32 12.06
CA ASP A 78 -15.11 34.00 10.72
C ASP A 78 -13.59 34.21 10.67
N VAL A 79 -13.09 35.34 11.20
CA VAL A 79 -11.64 35.64 11.29
C VAL A 79 -10.89 34.59 12.11
N MET A 80 -11.44 34.16 13.26
CA MET A 80 -10.77 33.15 14.09
C MET A 80 -10.75 31.77 13.44
N ARG A 81 -11.80 31.39 12.69
CA ARG A 81 -11.81 30.13 11.91
C ARG A 81 -10.81 30.18 10.77
N GLU A 82 -10.72 31.29 10.05
CA GLU A 82 -9.75 31.48 8.98
C GLU A 82 -8.32 31.42 9.52
N LEU A 83 -8.05 32.07 10.66
CA LEU A 83 -6.76 32.00 11.33
C LEU A 83 -6.40 30.56 11.75
N TYR A 84 -7.33 29.85 12.40
CA TYR A 84 -7.14 28.44 12.74
C TYR A 84 -6.81 27.61 11.50
N SER A 85 -7.61 27.74 10.43
CA SER A 85 -7.40 26.99 9.19
C SER A 85 -6.04 27.27 8.54
N SER A 86 -5.58 28.52 8.61
CA SER A 86 -4.28 28.94 8.07
C SER A 86 -3.13 28.35 8.88
N ILE A 87 -3.20 28.41 10.21
CA ILE A 87 -2.19 27.80 11.09
C ILE A 87 -2.19 26.28 10.92
N TRP A 88 -3.36 25.64 10.89
CA TRP A 88 -3.50 24.20 10.73
C TRP A 88 -2.93 23.72 9.40
N SER A 89 -3.20 24.44 8.30
CA SER A 89 -2.61 24.14 6.99
C SER A 89 -1.08 24.23 7.01
N ALA A 90 -0.52 25.30 7.60
CA ALA A 90 0.92 25.46 7.72
C ALA A 90 1.57 24.35 8.56
N LEU A 91 0.95 23.96 9.68
CA LEU A 91 1.40 22.85 10.51
C LEU A 91 1.42 21.52 9.75
N LEU A 92 0.35 21.22 9.01
CA LEU A 92 0.28 20.00 8.20
C LEU A 92 1.28 20.02 7.05
N GLN A 93 1.64 21.17 6.50
CA GLN A 93 2.70 21.28 5.50
C GLN A 93 4.09 20.96 6.09
N LEU A 94 4.40 21.48 7.28
CA LEU A 94 5.65 21.16 7.99
C LEU A 94 5.71 19.67 8.38
N ALA A 95 4.61 19.11 8.89
CA ALA A 95 4.49 17.70 9.20
C ALA A 95 4.67 16.82 7.94
N ALA A 96 4.06 17.20 6.81
CA ALA A 96 4.21 16.48 5.55
C ALA A 96 5.66 16.54 5.02
N ALA A 97 6.35 17.67 5.17
CA ALA A 97 7.76 17.79 4.80
C ALA A 97 8.65 16.87 5.66
N GLN A 98 8.38 16.77 6.96
CA GLN A 98 9.08 15.83 7.82
C GLN A 98 8.82 14.37 7.44
N LEU A 99 7.56 14.02 7.17
CA LEU A 99 7.17 12.70 6.71
C LEU A 99 7.80 12.34 5.36
N GLN A 100 7.91 13.29 4.45
CA GLN A 100 8.64 13.14 3.19
C GLN A 100 10.12 12.83 3.42
N SER A 101 10.76 13.48 4.40
CA SER A 101 12.16 13.18 4.74
C SER A 101 12.33 11.77 5.29
N VAL A 102 11.42 11.33 6.17
CA VAL A 102 11.40 9.96 6.69
C VAL A 102 11.12 8.96 5.57
N TRP A 103 10.14 9.23 4.70
CA TRP A 103 9.81 8.39 3.55
C TRP A 103 11.00 8.20 2.62
N ALA A 104 11.68 9.29 2.24
CA ALA A 104 12.83 9.23 1.33
C ALA A 104 13.96 8.38 1.90
N ARG A 105 14.28 8.55 3.19
CA ARG A 105 15.36 7.81 3.85
C ARG A 105 15.01 6.35 4.10
N ASP A 106 13.84 6.10 4.67
CA ASP A 106 13.54 4.80 5.28
C ASP A 106 12.76 3.89 4.32
N VAL A 107 11.96 4.46 3.41
CA VAL A 107 11.09 3.69 2.50
C VAL A 107 11.61 3.72 1.08
N ASP A 108 11.72 4.89 0.45
CA ASP A 108 12.11 5.00 -0.96
C ASP A 108 13.54 4.47 -1.18
N SER A 109 14.52 4.88 -0.36
CA SER A 109 15.89 4.36 -0.47
C SER A 109 15.95 2.83 -0.45
N VAL A 110 15.27 2.18 0.49
CA VAL A 110 15.23 0.71 0.57
C VAL A 110 14.51 0.13 -0.64
N CYS A 111 13.38 0.72 -1.04
CA CYS A 111 12.61 0.29 -2.20
C CYS A 111 13.44 0.33 -3.48
N GLN A 112 14.17 1.42 -3.73
CA GLN A 112 15.02 1.56 -4.92
C GLN A 112 16.14 0.51 -4.96
N GLN A 113 16.70 0.14 -3.80
CA GLN A 113 17.79 -0.83 -3.71
C GLN A 113 17.31 -2.27 -3.91
N THR A 114 16.15 -2.62 -3.33
CA THR A 114 15.74 -4.03 -3.19
C THR A 114 14.56 -4.43 -4.07
N ILE A 115 13.72 -3.47 -4.50
CA ILE A 115 12.47 -3.73 -5.24
C ILE A 115 12.50 -3.16 -6.65
N ALA A 116 12.98 -1.92 -6.82
CA ALA A 116 12.99 -1.27 -8.13
C ALA A 116 13.87 -2.01 -9.14
N GLY A 117 13.47 -2.00 -10.41
CA GLY A 117 14.22 -2.65 -11.49
C GLY A 117 14.25 -4.19 -11.44
N ARG A 118 13.52 -4.81 -10.50
CA ARG A 118 13.52 -6.27 -10.29
C ARG A 118 12.15 -6.90 -10.53
N TYR A 119 12.14 -8.16 -10.95
CA TYR A 119 10.92 -8.95 -11.08
C TYR A 119 10.40 -9.35 -9.69
N PRO A 120 9.09 -9.27 -9.40
CA PRO A 120 7.97 -9.09 -10.35
C PRO A 120 7.50 -7.64 -10.61
N PHE A 121 8.21 -6.62 -10.11
CA PHE A 121 7.69 -5.24 -10.08
C PHE A 121 8.12 -4.36 -11.26
N ALA A 122 9.34 -4.53 -11.76
CA ALA A 122 9.89 -3.68 -12.83
C ALA A 122 9.29 -3.98 -14.20
N SER A 123 8.91 -5.23 -14.44
CA SER A 123 8.18 -5.65 -15.62
C SER A 123 7.38 -6.90 -15.29
N LEU A 124 6.11 -6.92 -15.71
CA LEU A 124 5.30 -8.14 -15.72
C LEU A 124 5.74 -9.08 -16.86
N ASP A 125 6.56 -8.60 -17.80
CA ASP A 125 7.14 -9.41 -18.87
C ASP A 125 8.26 -10.30 -18.32
N ALA A 126 8.03 -11.61 -18.35
CA ALA A 126 8.98 -12.63 -17.94
C ALA A 126 10.27 -12.64 -18.78
N ALA A 127 10.24 -12.13 -20.02
CA ALA A 127 11.39 -12.07 -20.92
C ALA A 127 12.35 -10.91 -20.62
N SER A 128 11.99 -10.01 -19.70
CA SER A 128 12.72 -8.76 -19.44
C SER A 128 14.15 -8.90 -18.91
N GLY A 129 14.65 -10.11 -18.63
CA GLY A 129 16.01 -10.35 -18.13
C GLY A 129 16.35 -9.70 -16.78
N ALA A 130 15.40 -8.96 -16.19
CA ALA A 130 15.56 -8.26 -14.93
C ALA A 130 15.88 -9.25 -13.81
N PRO A 131 16.78 -8.93 -12.86
CA PRO A 131 17.02 -9.78 -11.71
C PRO A 131 15.77 -9.92 -10.85
N ASP A 132 15.65 -11.05 -10.16
CA ASP A 132 14.56 -11.30 -9.21
C ASP A 132 14.74 -10.46 -7.93
N VAL A 133 13.62 -10.05 -7.32
CA VAL A 133 13.61 -9.61 -5.92
C VAL A 133 13.90 -10.81 -5.04
N ALA A 134 14.88 -10.71 -4.14
CA ALA A 134 15.13 -11.77 -3.17
C ALA A 134 13.93 -11.91 -2.22
N LEU A 135 13.55 -13.14 -1.86
CA LEU A 135 12.40 -13.36 -0.97
C LEU A 135 12.60 -12.73 0.42
N ALA A 136 13.85 -12.67 0.90
CA ALA A 136 14.20 -11.99 2.14
C ALA A 136 13.94 -10.47 2.06
N ASP A 137 14.33 -9.83 0.96
CA ASP A 137 14.07 -8.41 0.72
C ASP A 137 12.57 -8.13 0.55
N PHE A 138 11.86 -9.00 -0.18
CA PHE A 138 10.41 -8.94 -0.32
C PHE A 138 9.72 -9.01 1.04
N ALA A 139 10.14 -9.93 1.92
CA ALA A 139 9.64 -10.06 3.27
C ALA A 139 9.99 -8.84 4.14
N ALA A 140 11.23 -8.36 4.09
CA ALA A 140 11.68 -7.21 4.86
C ALA A 140 10.95 -5.92 4.48
N PHE A 141 10.57 -5.76 3.20
CA PHE A 141 9.89 -4.56 2.73
C PHE A 141 8.37 -4.61 2.91
N PHE A 142 7.71 -5.68 2.43
CA PHE A 142 6.24 -5.78 2.40
C PHE A 142 5.64 -6.54 3.58
N GLY A 143 6.42 -7.36 4.29
CA GLY A 143 5.94 -8.21 5.38
C GLY A 143 5.37 -7.42 6.56
N ARG A 144 4.75 -8.15 7.50
CA ARG A 144 4.28 -7.58 8.78
C ARG A 144 5.49 -7.10 9.58
N GLY A 145 5.43 -5.87 10.10
CA GLY A 145 6.57 -5.22 10.75
C GLY A 145 7.72 -4.84 9.80
N GLY A 146 7.57 -5.09 8.49
CA GLY A 146 8.53 -4.66 7.47
C GLY A 146 8.53 -3.14 7.27
N VAL A 147 9.40 -2.67 6.38
CA VAL A 147 9.63 -1.23 6.11
C VAL A 147 8.32 -0.46 5.88
N MET A 148 7.47 -0.95 4.98
CA MET A 148 6.22 -0.27 4.65
C MET A 148 5.23 -0.30 5.82
N ASP A 149 5.08 -1.44 6.48
CA ASP A 149 4.15 -1.59 7.60
C ASP A 149 4.55 -0.71 8.78
N LYS A 150 5.85 -0.67 9.10
CA LYS A 150 6.40 0.20 10.13
C LYS A 150 6.16 1.67 9.80
N PHE A 151 6.38 2.08 8.56
CA PHE A 151 6.11 3.46 8.14
C PHE A 151 4.63 3.82 8.34
N VAL A 152 3.72 2.98 7.86
CA VAL A 152 2.27 3.22 8.00
C VAL A 152 1.85 3.28 9.46
N THR A 153 2.22 2.28 10.26
CA THR A 153 1.79 2.15 11.66
C THR A 153 2.40 3.20 12.56
N THR A 154 3.62 3.65 12.29
CA THR A 154 4.33 4.62 13.14
C THR A 154 4.08 6.06 12.72
N ASN A 155 4.06 6.34 11.42
CA ASN A 155 4.08 7.70 10.90
C ASN A 155 2.74 8.17 10.31
N LEU A 156 1.92 7.25 9.77
CA LEU A 156 0.66 7.60 9.09
C LEU A 156 -0.60 7.19 9.84
N ALA A 157 -0.51 6.40 10.91
CA ALA A 157 -1.66 5.82 11.58
C ALA A 157 -2.69 6.86 12.04
N LEU A 158 -2.25 8.02 12.53
CA LEU A 158 -3.13 9.11 12.95
C LEU A 158 -3.63 9.97 11.77
N PHE A 159 -2.89 10.03 10.67
CA PHE A 159 -3.22 10.85 9.51
C PHE A 159 -4.05 10.10 8.46
N THR A 160 -4.37 8.83 8.72
CA THR A 160 -5.14 7.97 7.83
C THR A 160 -6.25 7.27 8.58
N GLN A 161 -7.27 6.86 7.84
CA GLN A 161 -8.40 6.09 8.35
C GLN A 161 -8.80 5.03 7.31
N PRO A 162 -9.45 3.92 7.74
CA PRO A 162 -10.01 2.96 6.81
C PRO A 162 -11.12 3.59 5.95
N GLY A 163 -10.97 3.53 4.63
CA GLY A 163 -12.02 3.85 3.67
C GLY A 163 -12.99 2.69 3.46
N ALA A 164 -14.06 2.93 2.69
CA ALA A 164 -15.12 1.94 2.45
C ALA A 164 -14.64 0.62 1.80
N SER A 165 -13.55 0.67 1.03
CA SER A 165 -12.94 -0.50 0.39
C SER A 165 -11.89 -1.22 1.27
N GLY A 166 -11.62 -0.71 2.48
CA GLY A 166 -10.52 -1.16 3.34
C GLY A 166 -9.14 -0.53 3.02
N ASP A 167 -9.06 0.25 1.95
CA ASP A 167 -7.90 1.08 1.64
C ASP A 167 -7.81 2.26 2.62
N LEU A 168 -6.58 2.69 2.94
CA LEU A 168 -6.36 3.89 3.72
C LEU A 168 -6.75 5.10 2.89
N VAL A 169 -7.53 5.99 3.50
CA VAL A 169 -7.77 7.34 3.02
C VAL A 169 -7.19 8.32 4.03
N LEU A 170 -6.87 9.55 3.61
CA LEU A 170 -6.41 10.58 4.52
C LEU A 170 -7.52 10.95 5.49
N ALA A 171 -7.17 11.07 6.77
CA ALA A 171 -8.05 11.65 7.76
C ALA A 171 -8.10 13.18 7.54
N THR A 172 -9.26 13.77 7.80
CA THR A 172 -9.48 15.21 7.67
C THR A 172 -9.89 15.80 9.01
N ASP A 173 -9.29 16.92 9.38
CA ASP A 173 -9.77 17.80 10.46
C ASP A 173 -10.20 19.15 9.85
N ASP A 174 -11.45 19.56 10.10
CA ASP A 174 -12.08 20.73 9.47
C ASP A 174 -11.95 20.77 7.93
N GLY A 175 -11.99 19.60 7.30
CA GLY A 175 -11.85 19.46 5.84
C GLY A 175 -10.42 19.60 5.33
N ILE A 176 -9.44 19.79 6.21
CA ILE A 176 -8.01 19.87 5.89
C ILE A 176 -7.34 18.54 6.23
N SER A 177 -6.51 18.04 5.33
CA SER A 177 -5.76 16.79 5.52
C SER A 177 -4.27 17.01 5.27
N LEU A 178 -3.48 16.05 5.74
CA LEU A 178 -2.05 16.01 5.46
C LEU A 178 -1.79 15.99 3.96
N ASN A 179 -0.83 16.79 3.48
CA ASN A 179 -0.51 16.85 2.05
C ASN A 179 0.35 15.66 1.61
N ILE A 180 -0.31 14.56 1.27
CA ILE A 180 0.29 13.36 0.67
C ILE A 180 -0.24 13.21 -0.77
N SER A 181 0.65 12.89 -1.70
CA SER A 181 0.29 12.63 -3.08
C SER A 181 -0.65 11.41 -3.19
N ARG A 182 -1.65 11.50 -4.07
CA ARG A 182 -2.55 10.37 -4.35
C ARG A 182 -1.78 9.14 -4.81
N THR A 183 -0.76 9.34 -5.64
CA THR A 183 0.08 8.27 -6.15
C THR A 183 0.80 7.51 -5.04
N ALA A 184 1.36 8.19 -4.02
CA ALA A 184 2.00 7.48 -2.92
C ALA A 184 0.98 6.76 -2.04
N LEU A 185 -0.17 7.38 -1.75
CA LEU A 185 -1.24 6.73 -1.00
C LEU A 185 -1.72 5.45 -1.71
N ASP A 186 -1.84 5.47 -3.04
CA ASP A 186 -2.17 4.30 -3.84
C ASP A 186 -1.10 3.20 -3.75
N GLN A 187 0.18 3.56 -3.77
CA GLN A 187 1.28 2.59 -3.62
C GLN A 187 1.36 2.02 -2.19
N ILE A 188 1.11 2.84 -1.16
CA ILE A 188 0.98 2.39 0.23
C ILE A 188 -0.14 1.35 0.34
N ASN A 189 -1.32 1.64 -0.22
CA ASN A 189 -2.43 0.70 -0.25
C ASN A 189 -2.11 -0.56 -1.06
N ARG A 190 -1.38 -0.44 -2.17
CA ARG A 190 -0.93 -1.61 -2.94
C ARG A 190 0.04 -2.47 -2.15
N ALA A 191 0.99 -1.87 -1.43
CA ALA A 191 1.89 -2.60 -0.54
C ALA A 191 1.14 -3.31 0.59
N ARG A 192 0.13 -2.68 1.19
CA ARG A 192 -0.77 -3.33 2.18
C ARG A 192 -1.50 -4.54 1.58
N ARG A 193 -1.98 -4.44 0.33
CA ARG A 193 -2.63 -5.56 -0.38
C ARG A 193 -1.66 -6.70 -0.66
N ILE A 194 -0.45 -6.39 -1.14
CA ILE A 194 0.62 -7.38 -1.33
C ILE A 194 0.88 -8.10 -0.01
N ARG A 195 1.05 -7.37 1.09
CA ARG A 195 1.22 -7.96 2.41
C ARG A 195 0.12 -8.95 2.76
N ASN A 196 -1.13 -8.52 2.64
CA ASN A 196 -2.29 -9.34 3.02
C ASN A 196 -2.45 -10.60 2.17
N LEU A 197 -1.95 -10.58 0.93
CA LEU A 197 -2.06 -11.71 0.00
C LEU A 197 -0.92 -12.71 0.14
N PHE A 198 0.29 -12.22 0.41
CA PHE A 198 1.48 -13.07 0.46
C PHE A 198 1.87 -13.49 1.88
N PHE A 199 1.47 -12.77 2.93
CA PHE A 199 2.00 -13.00 4.28
C PHE A 199 0.93 -13.47 5.25
N GLY A 200 1.12 -14.70 5.73
CA GLY A 200 0.35 -15.30 6.83
C GLY A 200 0.80 -14.78 8.20
N THR A 201 0.54 -15.59 9.23
CA THR A 201 0.96 -15.33 10.62
C THR A 201 2.40 -15.73 10.90
N ASP A 202 2.96 -16.62 10.08
CA ASP A 202 4.35 -17.12 10.15
C ASP A 202 5.38 -16.11 9.62
N GLY A 203 4.91 -15.02 8.98
CA GLY A 203 5.76 -13.91 8.51
C GLY A 203 6.52 -14.20 7.21
N ASN A 204 6.43 -15.42 6.69
CA ASN A 204 7.06 -15.80 5.42
C ASN A 204 6.11 -15.55 4.24
N PRO A 205 6.64 -15.14 3.07
CA PRO A 205 5.82 -15.03 1.87
C PRO A 205 5.40 -16.43 1.41
N SER A 206 4.11 -16.66 1.24
CA SER A 206 3.55 -17.94 0.80
C SER A 206 2.24 -17.74 0.05
N LEU A 207 2.05 -18.50 -1.04
CA LEU A 207 0.81 -18.62 -1.78
C LEU A 207 0.45 -20.09 -1.95
N ARG A 208 -0.83 -20.40 -1.81
CA ARG A 208 -1.41 -21.72 -2.09
C ARG A 208 -2.50 -21.59 -3.13
N PHE A 209 -2.48 -22.48 -4.10
CA PHE A 209 -3.43 -22.50 -5.21
C PHE A 209 -3.57 -23.93 -5.76
N PHE A 210 -4.58 -24.13 -6.56
CA PHE A 210 -4.85 -25.41 -7.21
C PHE A 210 -4.66 -25.27 -8.72
N VAL A 211 -4.19 -26.35 -9.33
CA VAL A 211 -3.98 -26.46 -10.76
C VAL A 211 -4.66 -27.71 -11.27
N GLN A 212 -5.41 -27.58 -12.34
CA GLN A 212 -6.10 -28.69 -12.99
C GLN A 212 -5.84 -28.63 -14.50
N PRO A 213 -5.44 -29.74 -15.15
CA PRO A 213 -5.42 -29.81 -16.61
C PRO A 213 -6.80 -29.51 -17.19
N ALA A 214 -6.86 -28.70 -18.24
CA ALA A 214 -8.10 -28.35 -18.92
C ALA A 214 -8.13 -28.79 -20.39
N TYR A 215 -7.01 -28.66 -21.10
CA TYR A 215 -6.92 -29.03 -22.52
C TYR A 215 -5.50 -29.44 -22.91
N LEU A 216 -5.38 -30.36 -23.86
CA LEU A 216 -4.14 -30.72 -24.54
C LEU A 216 -4.42 -30.90 -26.03
N ASP A 217 -3.57 -30.35 -26.90
CA ASP A 217 -3.65 -30.59 -28.36
C ASP A 217 -3.49 -32.10 -28.66
N PRO A 218 -4.35 -32.72 -29.47
CA PRO A 218 -4.28 -34.15 -29.81
C PRO A 218 -2.95 -34.59 -30.45
N ARG A 219 -2.15 -33.65 -31.00
CA ARG A 219 -0.81 -33.92 -31.54
C ARG A 219 0.27 -34.00 -30.45
N ALA A 220 -0.10 -33.81 -29.18
CA ALA A 220 0.73 -34.08 -28.01
C ALA A 220 0.17 -35.23 -27.18
N THR A 221 1.05 -36.14 -26.76
CA THR A 221 0.72 -37.31 -25.92
C THR A 221 0.77 -36.97 -24.44
N THR A 222 1.58 -35.99 -24.04
CA THR A 222 1.67 -35.54 -22.64
C THR A 222 2.04 -34.08 -22.59
N ALA A 223 1.40 -33.32 -21.69
CA ALA A 223 1.92 -32.03 -21.23
C ALA A 223 2.29 -32.14 -19.75
N THR A 224 3.41 -31.54 -19.36
CA THR A 224 3.84 -31.48 -17.96
C THR A 224 4.08 -30.04 -17.54
N LEU A 225 3.39 -29.61 -16.49
CA LEU A 225 3.64 -28.34 -15.82
C LEU A 225 4.30 -28.64 -14.47
N THR A 226 5.52 -28.14 -14.30
CA THR A 226 6.34 -28.41 -13.10
C THR A 226 6.59 -27.11 -12.35
N PHE A 227 6.28 -27.10 -11.06
CA PHE A 227 6.66 -26.05 -10.12
C PHE A 227 7.51 -26.67 -9.02
N ASP A 228 8.80 -26.37 -9.04
CA ASP A 228 9.82 -26.97 -8.20
C ASP A 228 9.77 -28.51 -8.25
N LYS A 229 9.26 -29.14 -7.19
CA LYS A 229 9.15 -30.60 -7.07
C LYS A 229 7.77 -31.14 -7.47
N THR A 230 6.80 -30.27 -7.72
CA THR A 230 5.42 -30.65 -8.04
C THR A 230 5.21 -30.65 -9.55
N ALA A 231 5.12 -31.85 -10.14
CA ALA A 231 4.83 -32.04 -11.56
C ALA A 231 3.37 -32.46 -11.77
N ILE A 232 2.65 -31.73 -12.62
CA ILE A 232 1.25 -31.96 -12.96
C ILE A 232 1.21 -32.36 -14.44
N ARG A 233 0.66 -33.53 -14.73
CA ARG A 233 0.66 -34.11 -16.08
C ARG A 233 -0.76 -34.12 -16.65
N ASN A 234 -0.85 -33.88 -17.95
CA ASN A 234 -2.05 -34.08 -18.75
C ASN A 234 -1.75 -35.09 -19.84
N ARG A 235 -2.47 -36.21 -19.87
CA ARG A 235 -2.30 -37.28 -20.87
C ARG A 235 -3.61 -37.61 -21.60
N HIS A 236 -4.53 -36.65 -21.66
CA HIS A 236 -5.94 -36.88 -22.06
C HIS A 236 -6.69 -37.85 -21.12
N ASP A 237 -6.18 -38.00 -19.90
CA ASP A 237 -6.81 -38.72 -18.80
C ASP A 237 -7.80 -37.81 -18.04
N PRO A 238 -8.71 -38.38 -17.24
CA PRO A 238 -9.59 -37.59 -16.38
C PRO A 238 -8.76 -36.59 -15.53
N PRO A 239 -9.10 -35.29 -15.55
CA PRO A 239 -8.25 -34.26 -14.98
C PRO A 239 -8.22 -34.33 -13.45
N VAL A 240 -7.02 -34.37 -12.88
CA VAL A 240 -6.79 -34.34 -11.42
C VAL A 240 -6.39 -32.94 -10.98
N THR A 241 -7.06 -32.43 -9.95
CA THR A 241 -6.68 -31.15 -9.33
C THR A 241 -5.53 -31.37 -8.36
N THR A 242 -4.45 -30.60 -8.52
CA THR A 242 -3.25 -30.65 -7.68
C THR A 242 -3.07 -29.34 -6.93
N GLN A 243 -2.81 -29.41 -5.62
CA GLN A 243 -2.46 -28.23 -4.84
C GLN A 243 -0.97 -27.92 -5.00
N VAL A 244 -0.66 -26.64 -5.20
CA VAL A 244 0.70 -26.10 -5.33
C VAL A 244 0.90 -25.03 -4.26
N GLN A 245 2.12 -24.95 -3.75
CA GLN A 245 2.56 -23.91 -2.83
C GLN A 245 3.79 -23.21 -3.39
N TRP A 246 3.82 -21.89 -3.29
CA TRP A 246 4.97 -21.05 -3.60
C TRP A 246 5.36 -20.20 -2.38
N PRO A 247 6.66 -19.97 -2.12
CA PRO A 247 7.80 -20.66 -2.72
C PRO A 247 7.87 -22.13 -2.22
N SER A 248 8.55 -23.03 -2.92
CA SER A 248 8.86 -24.32 -2.30
C SER A 248 9.93 -24.11 -1.23
N LEU A 249 9.70 -24.69 -0.05
CA LEU A 249 10.73 -24.80 0.97
C LEU A 249 11.90 -25.61 0.36
N ASP A 250 13.13 -25.14 0.51
CA ASP A 250 14.37 -25.81 0.09
C ASP A 250 14.70 -25.86 -1.42
N SER A 251 14.25 -24.90 -2.22
CA SER A 251 14.72 -24.78 -3.62
C SER A 251 15.11 -23.35 -3.97
N SER A 252 16.06 -23.22 -4.91
CA SER A 252 16.37 -21.92 -5.55
C SER A 252 15.28 -21.47 -6.53
N GLY A 253 14.16 -22.22 -6.61
CA GLY A 253 13.04 -21.98 -7.50
C GLY A 253 13.32 -22.40 -8.95
N ALA A 254 12.50 -23.30 -9.49
CA ALA A 254 12.43 -23.61 -10.91
C ALA A 254 10.99 -23.91 -11.32
N ALA A 255 10.60 -23.48 -12.52
CA ALA A 255 9.32 -23.83 -13.09
C ALA A 255 9.48 -24.14 -14.57
N SER A 256 8.88 -25.24 -15.03
CA SER A 256 8.93 -25.61 -16.44
C SER A 256 7.59 -26.06 -16.99
N PHE A 257 7.44 -25.89 -18.30
CA PHE A 257 6.34 -26.44 -19.07
C PHE A 257 6.92 -27.20 -20.27
N SER A 258 6.58 -28.48 -20.38
CA SER A 258 7.01 -29.33 -21.50
C SER A 258 5.84 -30.07 -22.13
N LEU A 259 6.01 -30.43 -23.41
CA LEU A 259 5.08 -31.25 -24.18
C LEU A 259 5.85 -32.39 -24.81
N VAL A 260 5.24 -33.57 -24.90
CA VAL A 260 5.73 -34.68 -25.72
C VAL A 260 4.83 -34.77 -26.94
N THR A 261 5.38 -34.54 -28.13
CA THR A 261 4.63 -34.66 -29.40
C THR A 261 4.40 -36.13 -29.75
N VAL A 262 3.42 -36.42 -30.60
CA VAL A 262 3.20 -37.78 -31.15
C VAL A 262 4.46 -38.28 -31.90
N GLY A 263 5.25 -37.37 -32.48
CA GLY A 263 6.54 -37.69 -33.11
C GLY A 263 7.72 -37.85 -32.15
N GLY A 264 7.51 -37.80 -30.83
CA GLY A 264 8.53 -38.03 -29.80
C GLY A 264 9.41 -36.83 -29.45
N GLN A 265 9.23 -35.68 -30.10
CA GLN A 265 9.90 -34.42 -29.72
C GLN A 265 9.37 -33.90 -28.39
N THR A 266 10.27 -33.34 -27.56
CA THR A 266 9.93 -32.82 -26.24
C THR A 266 10.38 -31.37 -26.06
N PRO A 267 9.70 -30.39 -26.70
CA PRO A 267 10.01 -29.00 -26.46
C PRO A 267 9.68 -28.62 -25.00
N GLU A 268 10.48 -27.73 -24.43
CA GLU A 268 10.33 -27.27 -23.05
C GLU A 268 10.63 -25.77 -22.91
N ILE A 269 9.92 -25.12 -22.00
CA ILE A 269 10.22 -23.79 -21.47
C ILE A 269 10.63 -23.96 -20.01
N VAL A 270 11.77 -23.41 -19.63
CA VAL A 270 12.25 -23.43 -18.24
C VAL A 270 12.47 -22.02 -17.75
N THR A 271 12.10 -21.77 -16.50
CA THR A 271 12.39 -20.54 -15.75
C THR A 271 13.00 -20.92 -14.41
N ALA A 272 13.86 -20.06 -13.88
CA ALA A 272 14.60 -20.29 -12.65
C ALA A 272 14.56 -19.06 -11.75
N GLY A 273 14.94 -19.25 -10.49
CA GLY A 273 14.93 -18.21 -9.47
C GLY A 273 13.70 -18.28 -8.57
N PRO A 274 13.69 -17.50 -7.47
CA PRO A 274 12.62 -17.53 -6.49
C PRO A 274 11.24 -17.20 -7.08
N TRP A 275 11.20 -16.48 -8.21
CA TRP A 275 9.95 -16.13 -8.90
C TRP A 275 9.71 -16.91 -10.20
N ALA A 276 10.40 -18.05 -10.40
CA ALA A 276 10.28 -18.88 -11.59
C ALA A 276 8.82 -19.20 -11.96
N MET A 277 8.00 -19.63 -11.00
CA MET A 277 6.59 -19.91 -11.21
C MET A 277 5.84 -18.73 -11.84
N PHE A 278 6.03 -17.52 -11.31
CA PHE A 278 5.39 -16.32 -11.84
C PHE A 278 5.88 -15.98 -13.24
N ARG A 279 7.18 -16.14 -13.50
CA ARG A 279 7.78 -15.94 -14.83
C ARG A 279 7.21 -16.91 -15.86
N LEU A 280 7.13 -18.20 -15.51
CA LEU A 280 6.56 -19.20 -16.41
C LEU A 280 5.10 -18.87 -16.72
N LEU A 281 4.30 -18.59 -15.69
CA LEU A 281 2.88 -18.25 -15.86
C LEU A 281 2.65 -16.92 -16.59
N ALA A 282 3.62 -16.01 -16.61
CA ALA A 282 3.54 -14.76 -17.38
C ALA A 282 3.78 -14.99 -18.89
N GLN A 283 4.34 -16.13 -19.30
CA GLN A 283 4.49 -16.50 -20.71
C GLN A 283 3.22 -17.16 -21.30
N ALA A 284 2.26 -17.52 -20.46
CA ALA A 284 1.01 -18.13 -20.90
C ALA A 284 -0.03 -17.06 -21.25
N GLU A 285 -0.86 -17.36 -22.25
CA GLU A 285 -2.09 -16.61 -22.50
C GLU A 285 -3.06 -16.83 -21.32
N ARG A 286 -3.79 -15.77 -20.93
CA ARG A 286 -4.64 -15.78 -19.74
C ARG A 286 -6.09 -15.47 -20.09
N VAL A 287 -7.01 -16.31 -19.64
CA VAL A 287 -8.44 -16.09 -19.77
C VAL A 287 -9.07 -16.12 -18.38
N PRO A 288 -9.72 -15.03 -17.92
CA PRO A 288 -10.47 -15.02 -16.66
C PRO A 288 -11.58 -16.07 -16.67
N GLY A 289 -11.76 -16.77 -15.54
CA GLY A 289 -12.85 -17.72 -15.34
C GLY A 289 -13.88 -17.20 -14.34
N ALA A 290 -14.46 -18.12 -13.56
CA ALA A 290 -15.25 -17.78 -12.38
C ALA A 290 -14.43 -16.98 -11.36
N PRO A 291 -15.06 -16.30 -10.37
CA PRO A 291 -14.32 -15.58 -9.32
C PRO A 291 -13.28 -16.45 -8.62
N GLY A 292 -12.01 -16.04 -8.65
CA GLY A 292 -10.87 -16.80 -8.10
C GLY A 292 -10.32 -17.91 -9.00
N GLU A 293 -10.81 -18.01 -10.23
CA GLU A 293 -10.36 -18.95 -11.26
C GLU A 293 -9.80 -18.21 -12.49
N GLN A 294 -8.74 -18.75 -13.07
CA GLN A 294 -8.15 -18.26 -14.31
C GLN A 294 -7.60 -19.44 -15.11
N THR A 295 -7.87 -19.47 -16.41
CA THR A 295 -7.23 -20.42 -17.31
C THR A 295 -5.94 -19.81 -17.87
N VAL A 296 -4.87 -20.59 -17.86
CA VAL A 296 -3.60 -20.27 -18.52
C VAL A 296 -3.35 -21.26 -19.65
N THR A 297 -2.97 -20.75 -20.82
CA THR A 297 -2.70 -21.56 -22.01
C THR A 297 -1.27 -21.34 -22.46
N PHE A 298 -0.50 -22.42 -22.49
CA PHE A 298 0.84 -22.43 -23.06
C PHE A 298 0.77 -22.86 -24.52
N THR A 299 1.48 -22.15 -25.38
CA THR A 299 1.70 -22.53 -26.79
C THR A 299 3.18 -22.82 -27.00
N LEU A 300 3.51 -24.03 -27.43
CA LEU A 300 4.90 -24.44 -27.67
C LEU A 300 4.96 -25.37 -28.88
N ALA A 301 5.88 -25.10 -29.81
CA ALA A 301 5.96 -25.78 -31.11
C ALA A 301 4.61 -25.82 -31.89
N GLY A 302 3.79 -24.78 -31.75
CA GLY A 302 2.46 -24.69 -32.40
C GLY A 302 1.38 -25.59 -31.78
N LEU A 303 1.65 -26.20 -30.62
CA LEU A 303 0.72 -27.02 -29.86
C LEU A 303 0.28 -26.27 -28.60
N ARG A 304 -0.98 -26.45 -28.20
CA ARG A 304 -1.57 -25.76 -27.04
C ARG A 304 -1.85 -26.73 -25.89
N SER A 305 -1.65 -26.25 -24.67
CA SER A 305 -2.09 -26.92 -23.44
C SER A 305 -2.63 -25.89 -22.45
N SER A 306 -3.84 -26.12 -21.95
CA SER A 306 -4.51 -25.20 -21.03
C SER A 306 -4.66 -25.80 -19.65
N TRP A 307 -4.52 -24.96 -18.63
CA TRP A 307 -4.56 -25.32 -17.22
C TRP A 307 -5.43 -24.32 -16.48
N THR A 308 -6.36 -24.84 -15.68
CA THR A 308 -7.17 -24.01 -14.79
C THR A 308 -6.44 -23.80 -13.48
N LEU A 309 -6.20 -22.55 -13.12
CA LEU A 309 -5.66 -22.13 -11.83
C LEU A 309 -6.82 -21.66 -10.95
N ARG A 310 -6.90 -22.17 -9.72
CA ARG A 310 -7.83 -21.66 -8.70
C ARG A 310 -7.06 -21.17 -7.49
N GLY A 311 -7.20 -19.91 -7.14
CA GLY A 311 -6.57 -19.33 -5.95
C GLY A 311 -7.19 -19.86 -4.66
N GLY A 312 -6.44 -19.85 -3.56
CA GLY A 312 -7.02 -20.01 -2.22
C GLY A 312 -7.94 -18.84 -1.78
N SER A 313 -7.96 -17.76 -2.55
CA SER A 313 -8.81 -16.58 -2.40
C SER A 313 -9.10 -15.96 -3.77
N VAL A 314 -10.24 -15.28 -3.90
CA VAL A 314 -10.64 -14.52 -5.11
C VAL A 314 -9.61 -13.44 -5.47
N LEU A 315 -8.88 -12.94 -4.48
CA LEU A 315 -7.87 -11.89 -4.64
C LEU A 315 -6.46 -12.44 -4.90
N SER A 316 -6.32 -13.73 -5.18
CA SER A 316 -5.02 -14.37 -5.40
C SER A 316 -4.17 -13.60 -6.44
N PRO A 317 -2.90 -13.29 -6.15
CA PRO A 317 -1.99 -12.65 -7.12
C PRO A 317 -1.84 -13.43 -8.43
N LEU A 318 -2.14 -14.72 -8.43
CA LEU A 318 -2.08 -15.58 -9.62
C LEU A 318 -3.24 -15.35 -10.58
N THR A 319 -4.41 -14.99 -10.07
CA THR A 319 -5.63 -14.70 -10.83
C THR A 319 -5.87 -13.20 -11.03
N ASN A 320 -5.13 -12.35 -10.31
CA ASN A 320 -5.14 -10.90 -10.45
C ASN A 320 -3.71 -10.32 -10.45
N PRO A 321 -3.02 -10.31 -11.60
CA PRO A 321 -1.63 -9.85 -11.68
C PRO A 321 -1.46 -8.35 -11.40
N ASN A 322 -2.53 -7.54 -11.47
CA ASN A 322 -2.48 -6.11 -11.16
C ASN A 322 -2.05 -5.80 -9.72
N VAL A 323 -2.16 -6.78 -8.81
CA VAL A 323 -1.64 -6.70 -7.44
C VAL A 323 -0.13 -6.45 -7.42
N LEU A 324 0.61 -7.01 -8.37
CA LEU A 324 2.07 -6.88 -8.47
C LEU A 324 2.53 -5.61 -9.21
N GLY A 325 1.61 -4.70 -9.56
CA GLY A 325 1.94 -3.42 -10.21
C GLY A 325 2.55 -2.37 -9.28
N PHE A 326 3.15 -2.75 -8.16
CA PHE A 326 3.72 -1.82 -7.19
C PHE A 326 4.95 -1.11 -7.77
N ARG A 327 5.11 0.18 -7.43
CA ARG A 327 6.25 0.99 -7.85
C ARG A 327 6.78 1.80 -6.69
N CYS A 328 8.10 1.91 -6.60
CA CYS A 328 8.75 2.85 -5.70
C CYS A 328 8.41 4.28 -6.13
N VAL A 329 8.08 5.14 -5.18
CA VAL A 329 7.70 6.53 -5.42
C VAL A 329 8.61 7.44 -4.58
N PRO A 330 9.29 8.41 -5.21
CA PRO A 330 10.24 9.26 -4.49
C PRO A 330 9.53 10.32 -3.63
N ARG A 331 8.29 10.68 -4.00
CA ARG A 331 7.49 11.66 -3.29
C ARG A 331 6.31 10.97 -2.61
N LEU A 332 6.16 11.26 -1.31
CA LEU A 332 5.00 10.95 -0.49
C LEU A 332 3.84 11.87 -0.88
#